data_AF-A0A7X7KIR4-F1
#
_entry.id   AF-A0A7X7KIR4-F1
#
_cell.length_a   1.000
_cell.length_b   1.000
_cell.length_c   1.000
_cell.angle_alpha   90.00
_cell.angle_beta   90.00
_cell.angle_gamma   90.00
#
_symmetry.space_group_name_H-M   'P 1'
#
loop_
_entity.id
_entity.type
_entity.pdbx_description
1 polymer ?
#
loop_
_entity_poly.entity_id
_entity_poly.type
_entity_poly.pdbx_seq_one_letter_code
_entity_poly.pdbx_strand_id
1 'polypeptide(L)'
;MYSHFGKTILSLLLSICTLAATLGLSRASAETVARILPYNGVPTLFINGEPTPHMALAPIGNFLCSPSQYEAQAAGEPGLFQSGYFGSYRLHNKIFWQEADIRTHLVDPPDSFAYTADDLRETLGLMGREFGNALAEMNGLWWFTLAGDHTFRDKEIMDRVARFSNEASEAVKHRGSRRTDAAVFHSEDAYCRMKWGPGAITYPLVTDMRRKLSRAGVPVDYYLLSDIADANLPDYKLYVFLNPFYLTDELREAIARKVRRNNAVAVWFYAPGFIREDGSFSEEGIESLTGIRVRHVRRKVKLGLDVANLDHPITAGLQGKHIEGSWKNHPVDPVFFADDPSATVLGRLTPGGDAGLAVREFDDWRSVYFASASMTPALFRNLARYAGCHVYSTTDDVFNANSRYVMMHISTAGPKEIVLPGTYDVRDIFADRLIGRGLTRINFDAARVGDTHIFELIPNSPKESIVDSNHTNRL
;
A
#
# COMPACT_ATOMS: atom_id res chain seq x y z
N MET A 1 -21.65 17.51 15.91
CA MET A 1 -20.18 17.48 15.99
C MET A 1 -19.53 17.34 14.61
N TYR A 2 -19.91 16.35 13.79
CA TYR A 2 -19.40 16.19 12.41
C TYR A 2 -19.68 17.36 11.43
N SER A 3 -20.80 18.08 11.59
CA SER A 3 -21.13 19.20 10.69
C SER A 3 -20.30 20.46 10.93
N HIS A 4 -19.64 20.58 12.08
CA HIS A 4 -18.79 21.74 12.39
C HIS A 4 -17.38 21.52 11.86
N PHE A 5 -16.83 20.32 12.03
CA PHE A 5 -15.49 19.95 11.55
C PHE A 5 -15.38 20.03 10.02
N GLY A 6 -16.40 19.54 9.30
CA GLY A 6 -16.44 19.65 7.83
C GLY A 6 -16.53 21.09 7.30
N LYS A 7 -17.22 21.98 8.03
CA LYS A 7 -17.30 23.40 7.68
C LYS A 7 -15.96 24.11 7.90
N THR A 8 -15.23 23.76 8.96
CA THR A 8 -13.91 24.34 9.25
C THR A 8 -12.87 23.93 8.22
N ILE A 9 -12.85 22.66 7.80
CA ILE A 9 -11.93 22.18 6.74
C ILE A 9 -12.25 22.84 5.39
N LEU A 10 -13.54 22.94 5.03
CA LEU A 10 -13.95 23.60 3.78
C LEU A 10 -13.57 25.09 3.78
N SER A 11 -13.75 25.77 4.91
CA SER A 11 -13.33 27.17 5.09
C SER A 11 -11.81 27.34 4.95
N LEU A 12 -11.03 26.43 5.53
CA LEU A 12 -9.58 26.43 5.43
C LEU A 12 -9.11 26.19 3.98
N LEU A 13 -9.69 25.21 3.28
CA LEU A 13 -9.40 24.92 1.88
C LEU A 13 -9.75 26.09 0.96
N LEU A 14 -10.91 26.72 1.16
CA LEU A 14 -11.31 27.92 0.41
C LEU A 14 -10.37 29.10 0.69
N SER A 15 -9.89 29.26 1.92
CA SER A 15 -8.96 30.33 2.30
C SER A 15 -7.57 30.12 1.68
N ILE A 16 -7.10 28.88 1.61
CA ILE A 16 -5.84 28.51 0.92
C ILE A 16 -5.95 28.77 -0.58
N CYS A 17 -7.07 28.42 -1.22
CA CYS A 17 -7.31 28.72 -2.64
C CYS A 17 -7.35 30.23 -2.91
N THR A 18 -7.97 31.00 -2.01
CA THR A 18 -8.04 32.47 -2.13
C THR A 18 -6.67 33.12 -1.99
N LEU A 19 -5.82 32.61 -1.09
CA LEU A 19 -4.44 33.07 -0.89
C LEU A 19 -3.56 32.78 -2.12
N ALA A 20 -3.71 31.60 -2.73
CA ALA A 20 -3.00 31.23 -3.96
C ALA A 20 -3.39 32.12 -5.15
N ALA A 21 -4.66 32.55 -5.23
CA ALA A 21 -5.14 33.50 -6.22
C ALA A 21 -4.59 34.92 -6.01
N THR A 22 -4.47 35.38 -4.75
CA THR A 22 -3.94 36.72 -4.43
C THR A 22 -2.43 36.83 -4.65
N LEU A 23 -1.69 35.71 -4.58
CA LEU A 23 -0.25 35.66 -4.85
C LEU A 23 0.11 35.56 -6.33
N GLY A 24 -0.87 35.60 -7.25
CA GLY A 24 -0.62 35.59 -8.70
C GLY A 24 -0.04 34.27 -9.24
N LEU A 25 -0.15 33.17 -8.48
CA LEU A 25 0.46 31.88 -8.78
C LEU A 25 -0.41 30.95 -9.65
N SER A 26 -1.53 31.41 -10.21
CA SER A 26 -2.32 30.60 -11.15
C SER A 26 -2.89 31.42 -12.31
N ARG A 27 -2.80 30.84 -13.51
CA ARG A 27 -3.70 31.20 -14.63
C ARG A 27 -5.11 30.81 -14.21
N ALA A 28 -6.08 31.69 -14.45
CA ALA A 28 -7.49 31.51 -14.12
C ALA A 28 -7.99 30.10 -14.48
N SER A 29 -8.15 29.24 -13.47
CA SER A 29 -8.94 28.03 -13.59
C SER A 29 -10.41 28.41 -13.49
N ALA A 30 -11.27 27.79 -14.30
CA ALA A 30 -12.72 27.92 -14.21
C ALA A 30 -13.20 27.87 -12.73
N GLU A 31 -14.21 28.68 -12.39
CA GLU A 31 -14.78 28.71 -11.04
C GLU A 31 -15.08 27.28 -10.56
N THR A 32 -14.33 26.84 -9.55
CA THR A 32 -14.52 25.50 -8.98
C THR A 32 -15.68 25.57 -7.99
N VAL A 33 -16.81 24.96 -8.34
CA VAL A 33 -18.00 24.94 -7.49
C VAL A 33 -18.04 23.63 -6.71
N ALA A 34 -17.90 23.71 -5.39
CA ALA A 34 -17.97 22.58 -4.48
C ALA A 34 -19.31 22.56 -3.71
N ARG A 35 -20.03 21.44 -3.72
CA ARG A 35 -21.29 21.25 -2.97
C ARG A 35 -21.35 19.87 -2.34
N ILE A 36 -21.91 19.72 -1.14
CA ILE A 36 -22.23 18.40 -0.60
C ILE A 36 -23.67 18.08 -0.94
N LEU A 37 -23.90 17.05 -1.76
CA LEU A 37 -25.23 16.60 -2.17
C LEU A 37 -25.42 15.11 -1.81
N PRO A 38 -26.65 14.64 -1.55
CA PRO A 38 -26.92 13.21 -1.46
C PRO A 38 -26.69 12.53 -2.82
N TYR A 39 -25.86 11.49 -2.85
CA TYR A 39 -25.64 10.62 -4.01
C TYR A 39 -25.70 9.16 -3.54
N ASN A 40 -26.60 8.35 -4.11
CA ASN A 40 -26.84 6.96 -3.68
C ASN A 40 -27.04 6.76 -2.16
N GLY A 41 -27.68 7.74 -1.51
CA GLY A 41 -27.93 7.72 -0.05
C GLY A 41 -26.75 8.18 0.81
N VAL A 42 -25.69 8.70 0.19
CA VAL A 42 -24.46 9.14 0.85
C VAL A 42 -24.22 10.64 0.61
N PRO A 43 -23.95 11.45 1.65
CA PRO A 43 -23.45 12.81 1.46
C PRO A 43 -22.12 12.78 0.71
N THR A 44 -22.11 13.26 -0.53
CA THR A 44 -20.95 13.21 -1.44
C THR A 44 -20.55 14.62 -1.82
N LEU A 45 -19.26 14.90 -1.86
CA LEU A 45 -18.73 16.16 -2.39
C LEU A 45 -18.89 16.15 -3.90
N PHE A 46 -19.49 17.18 -4.47
CA PHE A 46 -19.56 17.41 -5.91
C PHE A 46 -18.64 18.56 -6.24
N ILE A 47 -17.70 18.34 -7.16
CA ILE A 47 -16.85 19.39 -7.72
C ILE A 47 -17.25 19.55 -9.18
N ASN A 48 -17.65 20.76 -9.56
CA ASN A 48 -18.09 21.10 -10.93
C ASN A 48 -19.21 20.21 -11.49
N GLY A 49 -20.13 19.79 -10.61
CA GLY A 49 -21.29 18.98 -10.98
C GLY A 49 -21.04 17.47 -10.93
N GLU A 50 -19.81 17.02 -10.70
CA GLU A 50 -19.47 15.61 -10.66
C GLU A 50 -19.26 15.11 -9.22
N PRO A 51 -19.82 13.95 -8.84
CA PRO A 51 -19.56 13.35 -7.54
C PRO A 51 -18.08 13.01 -7.43
N THR A 52 -17.41 13.64 -6.48
CA THR A 52 -15.96 13.57 -6.28
C THR A 52 -15.65 12.87 -4.97
N PRO A 53 -15.00 11.69 -5.03
CA PRO A 53 -14.48 11.04 -3.83
C PRO A 53 -13.41 11.91 -3.13
N HIS A 54 -13.35 11.76 -1.81
CA HIS A 54 -12.58 12.57 -0.86
C HIS A 54 -11.05 12.47 -1.03
N MET A 55 -10.53 11.58 -1.88
CA MET A 55 -9.10 11.44 -2.15
C MET A 55 -8.66 12.05 -3.47
N ALA A 56 -9.50 12.93 -4.04
CA ALA A 56 -9.16 13.68 -5.23
C ALA A 56 -7.73 14.24 -5.11
N LEU A 57 -6.87 13.78 -6.01
CA LEU A 57 -5.59 14.37 -6.40
C LEU A 57 -5.87 15.78 -6.95
N ALA A 58 -6.42 16.65 -6.12
CA ALA A 58 -6.93 17.93 -6.54
C ALA A 58 -5.81 18.68 -7.27
N PRO A 59 -6.10 19.33 -8.41
CA PRO A 59 -5.11 20.04 -9.21
C PRO A 59 -4.50 21.26 -8.49
N ILE A 60 -4.90 21.51 -7.24
CA ILE A 60 -4.67 22.75 -6.50
C ILE A 60 -3.42 22.67 -5.59
N GLY A 61 -2.77 21.50 -5.46
CA GLY A 61 -1.61 21.33 -4.60
C GLY A 61 -0.53 20.41 -5.16
N ASN A 62 0.73 20.83 -5.03
CA ASN A 62 1.94 20.04 -5.36
C ASN A 62 2.35 19.08 -4.24
N PHE A 63 1.71 19.16 -3.06
CA PHE A 63 1.95 18.24 -1.97
C PHE A 63 0.65 17.85 -1.25
N LEU A 64 0.70 16.69 -0.59
CA LEU A 64 -0.34 16.13 0.26
C LEU A 64 0.25 15.84 1.64
N CYS A 65 -0.55 15.81 2.68
CA CYS A 65 -0.12 15.36 3.99
C CYS A 65 -1.26 14.64 4.71
N SER A 66 -0.91 13.72 5.61
CA SER A 66 -1.84 13.13 6.55
C SER A 66 -1.09 12.57 7.75
N PRO A 67 -1.74 12.47 8.93
CA PRO A 67 -1.18 11.74 10.05
C PRO A 67 -1.04 10.25 9.73
N SER A 68 -0.30 9.55 10.58
CA SER A 68 -0.30 8.09 10.63
C SER A 68 -1.69 7.59 11.06
N GLN A 69 -2.06 6.38 10.63
CA GLN A 69 -3.26 5.69 11.07
C GLN A 69 -3.20 5.55 12.58
N TYR A 70 -4.28 5.92 13.28
CA TYR A 70 -4.34 5.82 14.72
C TYR A 70 -4.53 4.38 15.21
N GLU A 71 -5.03 3.49 14.35
CA GLU A 71 -5.06 2.06 14.69
C GLU A 71 -3.77 1.36 14.22
N ALA A 72 -3.33 0.38 15.01
CA ALA A 72 -2.11 -0.40 14.75
C ALA A 72 -0.82 0.45 14.80
N GLN A 73 -0.71 1.32 15.81
CA GLN A 73 0.47 2.15 16.08
C GLN A 73 1.44 1.53 17.09
N ALA A 74 1.01 0.55 17.88
CA ALA A 74 1.80 -0.07 18.95
C ALA A 74 3.12 -0.69 18.47
N ALA A 75 4.02 -1.02 19.40
CA ALA A 75 5.21 -1.83 19.11
C ALA A 75 4.86 -3.08 18.29
N GLY A 76 5.58 -3.28 17.18
CA GLY A 76 5.38 -4.41 16.28
C GLY A 76 4.22 -4.26 15.31
N GLU A 77 3.44 -3.19 15.40
CA GLU A 77 2.37 -2.86 14.47
C GLU A 77 2.84 -1.92 13.34
N PRO A 78 2.16 -1.91 12.18
CA PRO A 78 2.70 -1.28 10.98
C PRO A 78 2.69 0.25 10.97
N GLY A 79 1.89 0.93 11.81
CA GLY A 79 1.80 2.39 11.87
C GLY A 79 1.73 3.04 10.50
N LEU A 80 0.78 2.59 9.68
CA LEU A 80 0.68 3.02 8.29
C LEU A 80 0.18 4.46 8.18
N PHE A 81 0.08 4.96 6.96
CA PHE A 81 -0.40 6.30 6.66
C PHE A 81 -1.91 6.33 6.48
N GLN A 82 -2.57 7.41 6.92
CA GLN A 82 -4.00 7.55 6.67
C GLN A 82 -4.30 7.58 5.16
N SER A 83 -3.53 8.35 4.41
CA SER A 83 -3.49 8.31 2.94
C SER A 83 -2.17 7.70 2.48
N GLY A 84 -2.22 6.59 1.75
CA GLY A 84 -1.02 5.82 1.39
C GLY A 84 -0.93 5.42 -0.08
N TYR A 85 -1.45 6.26 -0.97
CA TYR A 85 -1.45 6.03 -2.43
C TYR A 85 -0.20 6.64 -3.06
N PHE A 86 0.97 6.30 -2.53
CA PHE A 86 2.26 6.91 -2.93
C PHE A 86 2.61 6.65 -4.39
N GLY A 87 2.15 5.54 -4.97
CA GLY A 87 2.24 5.28 -6.40
C GLY A 87 1.52 6.37 -7.19
N SER A 88 0.27 6.66 -6.85
CA SER A 88 -0.51 7.75 -7.45
C SER A 88 0.15 9.11 -7.26
N TYR A 89 0.58 9.44 -6.03
CA TYR A 89 1.17 10.76 -5.78
C TYR A 89 2.39 10.99 -6.65
N ARG A 90 3.29 9.99 -6.70
CA ARG A 90 4.49 10.05 -7.53
C ARG A 90 4.18 10.11 -9.02
N LEU A 91 3.21 9.33 -9.50
CA LEU A 91 2.77 9.34 -10.91
C LEU A 91 2.30 10.73 -11.33
N HIS A 92 1.61 11.43 -10.43
CA HIS A 92 1.06 12.78 -10.65
C HIS A 92 2.01 13.91 -10.21
N ASN A 93 3.30 13.61 -10.01
CA ASN A 93 4.33 14.58 -9.58
C ASN A 93 3.98 15.33 -8.28
N LYS A 94 3.26 14.67 -7.37
CA LYS A 94 2.94 15.18 -6.03
C LYS A 94 3.86 14.58 -4.99
N ILE A 95 4.26 15.40 -4.02
CA ILE A 95 5.02 14.97 -2.85
C ILE A 95 4.05 14.69 -1.71
N PHE A 96 4.29 13.62 -0.95
CA PHE A 96 3.56 13.41 0.30
C PHE A 96 4.44 13.76 1.49
N TRP A 97 3.86 14.46 2.46
CA TRP A 97 4.47 14.81 3.73
C TRP A 97 3.79 14.02 4.85
N GLN A 98 4.53 13.12 5.46
CA GLN A 98 4.09 12.37 6.62
C GLN A 98 4.07 13.27 7.84
N GLU A 99 2.88 13.41 8.41
CA GLU A 99 2.70 14.04 9.71
C GLU A 99 2.91 12.94 10.77
N ALA A 100 4.14 12.84 11.30
CA ALA A 100 4.48 11.85 12.32
C ALA A 100 3.87 12.28 13.66
N ASP A 101 2.59 11.99 13.81
CA ASP A 101 1.76 12.26 14.99
C ASP A 101 1.79 11.09 15.98
N ILE A 102 2.99 10.69 16.41
CA ILE A 102 3.14 9.64 17.41
C ILE A 102 3.01 10.20 18.82
N ARG A 103 2.51 9.39 19.76
CA ARG A 103 2.51 9.72 21.18
C ARG A 103 3.72 9.06 21.83
N THR A 104 4.68 9.88 22.26
CA THR A 104 5.85 9.40 22.99
C THR A 104 5.46 8.98 24.41
N HIS A 105 6.35 8.27 25.09
CA HIS A 105 6.18 7.87 26.50
C HIS A 105 6.08 9.03 27.50
N LEU A 106 6.29 10.27 27.05
CA LEU A 106 6.17 11.47 27.87
C LEU A 106 4.76 12.08 27.87
N VAL A 107 3.82 11.51 27.09
CA VAL A 107 2.42 11.94 27.08
C VAL A 107 1.74 11.51 28.38
N ASP A 108 1.38 12.47 29.22
CA ASP A 108 0.69 12.25 30.50
C ASP A 108 -0.52 13.21 30.65
N PRO A 109 -1.75 12.70 30.88
CA PRO A 109 -2.12 11.29 30.87
C PRO A 109 -1.98 10.67 29.46
N PRO A 110 -1.86 9.33 29.35
CA PRO A 110 -1.88 8.64 28.06
C PRO A 110 -3.07 9.08 27.19
N ASP A 111 -2.84 9.17 25.87
CA ASP A 111 -3.85 9.64 24.94
C ASP A 111 -5.00 8.63 24.85
N SER A 112 -6.24 9.12 24.89
CA SER A 112 -7.44 8.27 24.84
C SER A 112 -7.82 7.81 23.42
N PHE A 113 -7.20 8.40 22.39
CA PHE A 113 -7.53 8.23 20.99
C PHE A 113 -6.39 7.57 20.18
N ALA A 114 -5.14 7.94 20.47
CA ALA A 114 -3.94 7.40 19.82
C ALA A 114 -3.13 6.51 20.76
N TYR A 115 -2.27 5.65 20.23
CA TYR A 115 -1.42 4.79 21.05
C TYR A 115 -0.25 5.58 21.65
N THR A 116 -0.15 5.62 22.97
CA THR A 116 1.00 6.15 23.73
C THR A 116 2.03 5.07 23.97
N ALA A 117 3.29 5.32 23.56
CA ALA A 117 4.40 4.42 23.85
C ALA A 117 4.62 4.23 25.37
N ASP A 118 4.98 3.03 25.80
CA ASP A 118 5.16 2.72 27.22
C ASP A 118 6.46 3.29 27.79
N ASP A 119 7.53 3.34 26.97
CA ASP A 119 8.85 3.78 27.39
C ASP A 119 9.65 4.48 26.28
N LEU A 120 10.84 4.97 26.64
CA LEU A 120 11.75 5.64 25.71
C LEU A 120 12.18 4.72 24.57
N ARG A 121 12.40 3.43 24.83
CA ARG A 121 12.81 2.48 23.80
C ARG A 121 11.71 2.33 22.76
N GLU A 122 10.47 2.11 23.18
CA GLU A 122 9.33 2.02 22.29
C GLU A 122 9.16 3.33 21.51
N THR A 123 9.28 4.48 22.18
CA THR A 123 9.26 5.79 21.51
C THR A 123 10.27 5.84 20.36
N LEU A 124 11.54 5.47 20.61
CA LEU A 124 12.58 5.46 19.59
C LEU A 124 12.32 4.44 18.48
N GLY A 125 11.72 3.30 18.81
CA GLY A 125 11.28 2.27 17.87
C GLY A 125 10.20 2.79 16.92
N LEU A 126 9.14 3.40 17.47
CA LEU A 126 8.05 4.02 16.72
C LEU A 126 8.55 5.15 15.83
N MET A 127 9.38 6.06 16.36
CA MET A 127 10.03 7.11 15.58
C MET A 127 10.86 6.52 14.41
N GLY A 128 11.60 5.45 14.68
CA GLY A 128 12.35 4.73 13.65
C GLY A 128 11.43 4.18 12.56
N ARG A 129 10.27 3.62 12.92
CA ARG A 129 9.29 3.11 11.95
C ARG A 129 8.75 4.22 11.06
N GLU A 130 8.36 5.36 11.64
CA GLU A 130 7.88 6.52 10.88
C GLU A 130 8.95 7.00 9.89
N PHE A 131 10.19 7.18 10.37
CA PHE A 131 11.30 7.64 9.54
C PHE A 131 11.68 6.65 8.43
N GLY A 132 11.77 5.36 8.73
CA GLY A 132 12.13 4.35 7.75
C GLY A 132 11.05 4.16 6.68
N ASN A 133 9.77 4.28 7.05
CA ASN A 133 8.68 4.36 6.07
C ASN A 133 8.82 5.59 5.18
N ALA A 134 9.12 6.77 5.73
CA ALA A 134 9.34 7.98 4.94
C ALA A 134 10.49 7.82 3.93
N LEU A 135 11.63 7.26 4.38
CA LEU A 135 12.78 6.97 3.50
C LEU A 135 12.42 5.97 2.39
N ALA A 136 11.75 4.87 2.74
CA ALA A 136 11.38 3.83 1.77
C ALA A 136 10.36 4.34 0.74
N GLU A 137 9.32 5.06 1.17
CA GLU A 137 8.31 5.64 0.29
C GLU A 137 8.80 6.88 -0.47
N MET A 138 9.97 7.42 -0.10
CA MET A 138 10.53 8.65 -0.65
C MET A 138 9.65 9.89 -0.37
N ASN A 139 9.06 9.92 0.83
CA ASN A 139 8.17 10.98 1.32
C ASN A 139 8.94 12.00 2.18
N GLY A 140 8.37 13.19 2.32
CA GLY A 140 8.73 14.12 3.39
C GLY A 140 8.19 13.64 4.74
N LEU A 141 8.80 14.09 5.84
CA LEU A 141 8.34 13.80 7.20
C LEU A 141 8.55 15.02 8.08
N TRP A 142 7.57 15.34 8.92
CA TRP A 142 7.77 16.23 10.07
C TRP A 142 7.32 15.51 11.34
N TRP A 143 7.93 15.91 12.45
CA TRP A 143 7.49 15.50 13.79
C TRP A 143 6.38 16.44 14.23
N PHE A 144 5.17 15.91 14.42
CA PHE A 144 4.02 16.73 14.79
C PHE A 144 3.73 16.58 16.28
N THR A 145 4.00 17.64 17.04
CA THR A 145 3.86 17.67 18.50
C THR A 145 2.41 17.92 18.92
N LEU A 146 1.44 17.20 18.35
CA LEU A 146 0.01 17.44 18.61
C LEU A 146 -0.36 17.27 20.10
N ALA A 147 0.29 16.33 20.78
CA ALA A 147 0.15 16.12 22.22
C ALA A 147 0.97 17.11 23.08
N GLY A 148 1.59 18.12 22.46
CA GLY A 148 2.35 19.18 23.09
C GLY A 148 3.86 18.98 23.05
N ASP A 149 4.61 20.07 23.00
CA ASP A 149 6.07 20.06 22.83
C ASP A 149 6.85 19.36 23.95
N HIS A 150 6.23 19.22 25.14
CA HIS A 150 6.84 18.51 26.26
C HIS A 150 7.14 17.03 25.93
N THR A 151 6.43 16.46 24.96
CA THR A 151 6.58 15.07 24.51
C THR A 151 7.91 14.78 23.81
N PHE A 152 8.68 15.84 23.47
CA PHE A 152 10.03 15.76 22.90
C PHE A 152 11.11 16.33 23.84
N ARG A 153 10.79 16.66 25.11
CA ARG A 153 11.76 17.18 26.09
C ARG A 153 12.61 16.08 26.73
N ASP A 154 13.19 15.23 25.89
CA ASP A 154 14.15 14.20 26.28
C ASP A 154 15.37 14.25 25.36
N LYS A 155 16.56 14.07 25.95
CA LYS A 155 17.82 14.20 25.19
C LYS A 155 17.95 13.11 24.13
N GLU A 156 17.60 11.86 24.44
CA GLU A 156 17.75 10.74 23.50
C GLU A 156 16.74 10.84 22.35
N ILE A 157 15.52 11.31 22.62
CA ILE A 157 14.54 11.65 21.58
C ILE A 157 15.12 12.72 20.63
N MET A 158 15.66 13.81 21.17
CA MET A 158 16.19 14.90 20.34
C MET A 158 17.48 14.53 19.59
N ASP A 159 18.35 13.72 20.19
CA ASP A 159 19.52 13.15 19.50
C ASP A 159 19.08 12.26 18.32
N ARG A 160 18.00 11.48 18.51
CA ARG A 160 17.41 10.67 17.45
C ARG A 160 16.85 11.54 16.32
N VAL A 161 16.13 12.63 16.64
CA VAL A 161 15.64 13.61 15.65
C VAL A 161 16.81 14.22 14.86
N ALA A 162 17.90 14.61 15.54
CA ALA A 162 19.08 15.15 14.87
C ALA A 162 19.71 14.14 13.89
N ARG A 163 19.82 12.86 14.30
CA ARG A 163 20.30 11.80 13.41
C ARG A 163 19.38 11.58 12.21
N PHE A 164 18.06 11.56 12.41
CA PHE A 164 17.12 11.48 11.29
C PHE A 164 17.27 12.64 10.30
N SER A 165 17.45 13.87 10.80
CA SER A 165 17.64 15.05 9.95
C SER A 165 18.91 14.95 9.08
N ASN A 166 20.00 14.43 9.65
CA ASN A 166 21.24 14.19 8.93
C ASN A 166 21.05 13.11 7.85
N GLU A 167 20.45 11.97 8.19
CA GLU A 167 20.18 10.88 7.24
C GLU A 167 19.20 11.30 6.14
N ALA A 168 18.18 12.12 6.47
CA ALA A 168 17.28 12.69 5.48
C ALA A 168 18.01 13.63 4.50
N SER A 169 18.95 14.43 5.02
CA SER A 169 19.76 15.32 4.19
C SER A 169 20.63 14.54 3.20
N GLU A 170 21.19 13.41 3.63
CA GLU A 170 21.93 12.51 2.75
C GLU A 170 21.01 11.78 1.75
N ALA A 171 19.82 11.35 2.18
CA ALA A 171 18.83 10.72 1.31
C ALA A 171 18.35 11.65 0.18
N VAL A 172 18.29 12.97 0.41
CA VAL A 172 17.97 13.97 -0.62
C VAL A 172 19.11 14.10 -1.64
N LYS A 173 20.38 14.09 -1.19
CA LYS A 173 21.56 14.18 -2.07
C LYS A 173 21.76 12.90 -2.89
N HIS A 174 21.54 11.76 -2.27
CA HIS A 174 21.76 10.42 -2.83
C HIS A 174 20.44 9.67 -2.98
N ARG A 175 19.50 10.31 -3.66
CA ARG A 175 18.14 9.81 -3.80
C ARG A 175 18.13 8.46 -4.51
N GLY A 176 17.49 7.47 -3.87
CA GLY A 176 17.16 6.21 -4.51
C GLY A 176 16.06 6.35 -5.56
N SER A 177 15.59 5.21 -6.05
CA SER A 177 14.40 5.09 -6.88
C SER A 177 13.45 4.09 -6.24
N ARG A 178 12.16 4.29 -6.43
CA ARG A 178 11.13 3.33 -6.04
C ARG A 178 10.58 2.66 -7.28
N ARG A 179 10.98 1.41 -7.48
CA ARG A 179 10.42 0.52 -8.49
C ARG A 179 10.10 -0.80 -7.80
N THR A 180 8.84 -0.98 -7.45
CA THR A 180 8.36 -2.25 -6.92
C THR A 180 7.97 -3.19 -8.06
N ASP A 181 7.93 -4.50 -7.79
CA ASP A 181 7.49 -5.50 -8.78
C ASP A 181 5.96 -5.69 -8.78
N ALA A 182 5.26 -5.12 -7.81
CA ALA A 182 3.83 -5.34 -7.56
C ALA A 182 3.08 -4.03 -7.32
N ALA A 183 1.92 -3.88 -7.94
CA ALA A 183 1.04 -2.75 -7.76
C ALA A 183 -0.34 -3.16 -7.24
N VAL A 184 -0.90 -2.34 -6.37
CA VAL A 184 -2.22 -2.52 -5.75
C VAL A 184 -3.11 -1.35 -6.15
N PHE A 185 -4.29 -1.65 -6.68
CA PHE A 185 -5.25 -0.66 -7.18
C PHE A 185 -6.54 -0.65 -6.36
N HIS A 186 -6.96 0.55 -5.98
CA HIS A 186 -8.23 0.80 -5.30
C HIS A 186 -9.12 1.74 -6.11
N SER A 187 -10.38 1.37 -6.28
CA SER A 187 -11.40 2.25 -6.83
C SER A 187 -12.00 3.12 -5.72
N GLU A 188 -11.86 4.44 -5.87
CA GLU A 188 -12.57 5.41 -5.05
C GLU A 188 -14.05 5.54 -5.45
N ASP A 189 -14.38 5.30 -6.72
CA ASP A 189 -15.78 5.30 -7.22
C ASP A 189 -16.62 4.19 -6.60
N ALA A 190 -15.99 3.05 -6.22
CA ALA A 190 -16.70 1.96 -5.55
C ALA A 190 -17.47 2.43 -4.30
N TYR A 191 -16.98 3.44 -3.58
CA TYR A 191 -17.68 4.02 -2.42
C TYR A 191 -18.98 4.73 -2.80
N CYS A 192 -19.04 5.30 -4.00
CA CYS A 192 -20.23 5.96 -4.55
C CYS A 192 -21.24 4.96 -5.12
N ARG A 193 -20.85 3.69 -5.35
CA ARG A 193 -21.70 2.62 -5.91
C ARG A 193 -22.19 1.61 -4.87
N MET A 194 -21.68 1.69 -3.64
CA MET A 194 -22.05 0.80 -2.54
C MET A 194 -22.98 1.49 -1.54
N LYS A 195 -23.79 0.71 -0.84
CA LYS A 195 -24.55 1.22 0.32
C LYS A 195 -23.59 1.73 1.38
N TRP A 196 -23.97 2.80 2.10
CA TRP A 196 -23.20 3.29 3.25
C TRP A 196 -22.96 2.20 4.31
N GLY A 197 -21.78 2.19 4.91
CA GLY A 197 -21.39 1.24 5.95
C GLY A 197 -21.22 -0.23 5.54
N PRO A 198 -20.76 -0.61 4.33
CA PRO A 198 -20.49 -2.00 4.00
C PRO A 198 -19.11 -2.42 4.56
N GLY A 199 -18.89 -2.14 5.85
CA GLY A 199 -17.61 -2.35 6.53
C GLY A 199 -17.12 -3.79 6.47
N ALA A 200 -18.03 -4.75 6.28
CA ALA A 200 -17.73 -6.17 6.10
C ALA A 200 -16.79 -6.45 4.91
N ILE A 201 -16.85 -5.63 3.84
CA ILE A 201 -16.03 -5.77 2.62
C ILE A 201 -15.05 -4.61 2.47
N THR A 202 -15.49 -3.37 2.70
CA THR A 202 -14.65 -2.19 2.45
C THR A 202 -13.48 -2.09 3.40
N TYR A 203 -13.68 -2.31 4.71
CA TYR A 203 -12.59 -2.26 5.67
C TYR A 203 -11.48 -3.29 5.36
N PRO A 204 -11.79 -4.58 5.11
CA PRO A 204 -10.74 -5.57 4.89
C PRO A 204 -9.99 -5.33 3.58
N LEU A 205 -10.68 -4.87 2.52
CA LEU A 205 -10.05 -4.56 1.23
C LEU A 205 -9.20 -3.29 1.26
N VAL A 206 -9.60 -2.27 2.01
CA VAL A 206 -8.95 -0.95 1.91
C VAL A 206 -7.95 -0.72 3.04
N THR A 207 -8.37 -0.93 4.29
CA THR A 207 -7.56 -0.60 5.48
C THR A 207 -6.73 -1.79 5.94
N ASP A 208 -7.38 -2.94 6.20
CA ASP A 208 -6.73 -4.12 6.74
C ASP A 208 -5.74 -4.74 5.74
N MET A 209 -6.09 -4.75 4.44
CA MET A 209 -5.20 -5.27 3.40
C MET A 209 -3.85 -4.56 3.42
N ARG A 210 -3.83 -3.22 3.53
CA ARG A 210 -2.57 -2.46 3.60
C ARG A 210 -1.69 -2.92 4.77
N ARG A 211 -2.29 -3.22 5.93
CA ARG A 211 -1.59 -3.73 7.13
C ARG A 211 -1.06 -5.14 6.94
N LYS A 212 -1.79 -5.99 6.21
CA LYS A 212 -1.36 -7.36 5.91
C LYS A 212 -0.26 -7.37 4.85
N LEU A 213 -0.38 -6.55 3.82
CA LEU A 213 0.62 -6.47 2.75
C LEU A 213 1.93 -5.84 3.22
N SER A 214 1.90 -4.89 4.16
CA SER A 214 3.13 -4.34 4.75
C SER A 214 3.94 -5.36 5.55
N ARG A 215 3.34 -6.52 5.89
CA ARG A 215 4.00 -7.64 6.58
C ARG A 215 4.47 -8.72 5.61
N ALA A 216 4.20 -8.58 4.32
CA ALA A 216 4.51 -9.63 3.37
C ALA A 216 5.99 -9.71 3.01
N GLY A 217 6.83 -8.71 3.36
CA GLY A 217 8.22 -8.66 2.90
C GLY A 217 8.33 -8.39 1.39
N VAL A 218 7.26 -7.86 0.78
CA VAL A 218 7.17 -7.52 -0.64
C VAL A 218 6.65 -6.08 -0.72
N PRO A 219 7.53 -5.08 -0.94
CA PRO A 219 7.09 -3.71 -1.16
C PRO A 219 6.16 -3.61 -2.37
N VAL A 220 5.13 -2.78 -2.26
CA VAL A 220 4.13 -2.55 -3.31
C VAL A 220 3.94 -1.06 -3.56
N ASP A 221 3.53 -0.70 -4.77
CA ASP A 221 3.03 0.63 -5.08
C ASP A 221 1.49 0.65 -5.06
N TYR A 222 0.93 1.57 -4.27
CA TYR A 222 -0.52 1.76 -4.17
C TYR A 222 -0.99 2.86 -5.11
N TYR A 223 -2.02 2.54 -5.89
CA TYR A 223 -2.62 3.41 -6.90
C TYR A 223 -4.13 3.54 -6.73
N LEU A 224 -4.66 4.70 -7.09
CA LEU A 224 -6.05 4.84 -7.48
C LEU A 224 -6.28 4.08 -8.79
N LEU A 225 -7.44 3.44 -8.93
CA LEU A 225 -7.74 2.63 -10.10
C LEU A 225 -7.75 3.44 -11.41
N SER A 226 -8.12 4.72 -11.35
CA SER A 226 -8.08 5.64 -12.48
C SER A 226 -6.68 5.80 -13.10
N ASP A 227 -5.62 5.59 -12.31
CA ASP A 227 -4.24 5.68 -12.79
C ASP A 227 -3.86 4.55 -13.76
N ILE A 228 -4.65 3.48 -13.85
CA ILE A 228 -4.38 2.35 -14.77
C ILE A 228 -4.34 2.79 -16.25
N ALA A 229 -5.03 3.89 -16.58
CA ALA A 229 -5.07 4.46 -17.91
C ALA A 229 -3.94 5.46 -18.19
N ASP A 230 -3.16 5.86 -17.19
CA ASP A 230 -2.05 6.80 -17.37
C ASP A 230 -0.92 6.15 -18.18
N ALA A 231 -0.49 6.84 -19.24
CA ALA A 231 0.57 6.35 -20.12
C ALA A 231 1.93 6.20 -19.42
N ASN A 232 2.16 6.96 -18.34
CA ASN A 232 3.39 6.92 -17.54
C ASN A 232 3.36 5.88 -16.43
N LEU A 233 2.22 5.20 -16.19
CA LEU A 233 2.16 4.11 -15.24
C LEU A 233 3.13 2.99 -15.71
N PRO A 234 4.09 2.55 -14.88
CA PRO A 234 5.00 1.50 -15.28
C PRO A 234 4.30 0.14 -15.37
N ASP A 235 4.96 -0.81 -16.03
CA ASP A 235 4.51 -2.20 -16.05
C ASP A 235 5.00 -2.94 -14.79
N TYR A 236 4.13 -3.78 -14.24
CA TYR A 236 4.35 -4.57 -13.03
C TYR A 236 4.28 -6.07 -13.36
N LYS A 237 4.86 -6.89 -12.50
CA LYS A 237 4.74 -8.35 -12.60
C LYS A 237 3.44 -8.84 -11.95
N LEU A 238 3.04 -8.20 -10.87
CA LEU A 238 1.82 -8.49 -10.11
C LEU A 238 0.92 -7.25 -10.05
N TYR A 239 -0.32 -7.39 -10.50
CA TYR A 239 -1.38 -6.40 -10.37
C TYR A 239 -2.45 -6.93 -9.43
N VAL A 240 -2.80 -6.17 -8.38
CA VAL A 240 -3.84 -6.56 -7.43
C VAL A 240 -4.96 -5.53 -7.43
N PHE A 241 -6.16 -5.93 -7.81
CA PHE A 241 -7.33 -5.07 -7.87
C PHE A 241 -8.28 -5.43 -6.73
N LEU A 242 -8.32 -4.58 -5.69
CA LEU A 242 -9.01 -4.91 -4.45
C LEU A 242 -10.52 -4.67 -4.49
N ASN A 243 -10.96 -3.60 -5.14
CA ASN A 243 -12.39 -3.27 -5.23
C ASN A 243 -12.81 -2.70 -6.60
N PRO A 244 -12.44 -3.33 -7.74
CA PRO A 244 -12.79 -2.82 -9.06
C PRO A 244 -14.26 -3.14 -9.42
N PHE A 245 -15.22 -2.84 -8.54
CA PHE A 245 -16.61 -3.34 -8.66
C PHE A 245 -17.38 -2.69 -9.81
N TYR A 246 -17.13 -1.41 -10.05
CA TYR A 246 -17.62 -0.64 -11.17
C TYR A 246 -16.46 -0.27 -12.09
N LEU A 247 -16.64 -0.46 -13.39
CA LEU A 247 -15.66 -0.09 -14.41
C LEU A 247 -16.36 0.43 -15.66
N THR A 248 -15.86 1.55 -16.20
CA THR A 248 -16.17 2.01 -17.56
C THR A 248 -15.47 1.13 -18.59
N ASP A 249 -15.88 1.23 -19.85
CA ASP A 249 -15.21 0.48 -20.92
C ASP A 249 -13.76 0.93 -21.12
N GLU A 250 -13.44 2.22 -20.95
CA GLU A 250 -12.08 2.73 -21.05
C GLU A 250 -11.16 2.14 -19.97
N LEU A 251 -11.66 2.03 -18.72
CA LEU A 251 -10.90 1.42 -17.64
C LEU A 251 -10.67 -0.08 -17.88
N ARG A 252 -11.66 -0.78 -18.46
CA ARG A 252 -11.54 -2.20 -18.81
C ARG A 252 -10.47 -2.41 -19.87
N GLU A 253 -10.45 -1.58 -20.90
CA GLU A 253 -9.41 -1.63 -21.92
C GLU A 253 -8.04 -1.27 -21.37
N ALA A 254 -7.95 -0.25 -20.50
CA ALA A 254 -6.70 0.15 -19.86
C ALA A 254 -6.12 -0.98 -19.00
N ILE A 255 -6.96 -1.63 -18.20
CA ILE A 255 -6.61 -2.83 -17.44
C ILE A 255 -6.10 -3.92 -18.40
N ALA A 256 -6.84 -4.24 -19.46
CA ALA A 256 -6.46 -5.28 -20.41
C ALA A 256 -5.10 -5.00 -21.06
N ARG A 257 -4.84 -3.75 -21.49
CA ARG A 257 -3.55 -3.32 -22.05
C ARG A 257 -2.39 -3.51 -21.08
N LYS A 258 -2.61 -3.42 -19.77
CA LYS A 258 -1.58 -3.62 -18.75
C LYS A 258 -1.39 -5.08 -18.39
N VAL A 259 -2.47 -5.81 -18.15
CA VAL A 259 -2.40 -7.15 -17.53
C VAL A 259 -2.29 -8.29 -18.53
N ARG A 260 -2.77 -8.14 -19.77
CA ARG A 260 -2.81 -9.23 -20.77
C ARG A 260 -1.54 -9.33 -21.60
N ARG A 261 -0.40 -9.14 -20.96
CA ARG A 261 0.93 -9.22 -21.60
C ARG A 261 2.02 -9.41 -20.55
N ASN A 262 3.24 -9.58 -21.01
CA ASN A 262 4.45 -9.60 -20.18
C ASN A 262 4.42 -10.65 -19.07
N ASN A 263 3.66 -11.74 -19.24
CA ASN A 263 3.53 -12.79 -18.24
C ASN A 263 2.96 -12.28 -16.89
N ALA A 264 2.27 -11.14 -16.90
CA ALA A 264 1.75 -10.50 -15.70
C ALA A 264 0.70 -11.37 -15.00
N VAL A 265 0.64 -11.25 -13.68
CA VAL A 265 -0.38 -11.89 -12.84
C VAL A 265 -1.35 -10.82 -12.36
N ALA A 266 -2.64 -10.99 -12.65
CA ALA A 266 -3.70 -10.12 -12.15
C ALA A 266 -4.54 -10.83 -11.10
N VAL A 267 -4.69 -10.23 -9.92
CA VAL A 267 -5.48 -10.75 -8.80
C VAL A 267 -6.72 -9.89 -8.63
N TRP A 268 -7.89 -10.52 -8.69
CA TRP A 268 -9.19 -9.85 -8.65
C TRP A 268 -9.96 -10.22 -7.39
N PHE A 269 -10.39 -9.22 -6.64
CA PHE A 269 -11.13 -9.42 -5.41
C PHE A 269 -12.65 -9.28 -5.60
N TYR A 270 -13.39 -10.22 -5.02
CA TYR A 270 -14.83 -10.21 -4.83
C TYR A 270 -15.65 -10.06 -6.13
N ALA A 271 -16.07 -8.84 -6.50
CA ALA A 271 -17.04 -8.57 -7.58
C ALA A 271 -16.46 -7.73 -8.74
N PRO A 272 -15.32 -8.13 -9.35
CA PRO A 272 -14.58 -7.27 -10.26
C PRO A 272 -15.30 -7.02 -11.58
N GLY A 273 -15.68 -5.76 -11.85
CA GLY A 273 -16.37 -5.34 -13.06
C GLY A 273 -17.83 -5.76 -13.12
N PHE A 274 -18.43 -6.19 -11.99
CA PHE A 274 -19.81 -6.64 -11.94
C PHE A 274 -20.80 -5.52 -12.29
N ILE A 275 -20.51 -4.28 -11.90
CA ILE A 275 -21.31 -3.10 -12.26
C ILE A 275 -20.73 -2.51 -13.55
N ARG A 276 -21.55 -2.46 -14.59
CA ARG A 276 -21.24 -1.88 -15.89
C ARG A 276 -21.43 -0.37 -15.87
N GLU A 277 -20.91 0.32 -16.88
CA GLU A 277 -21.00 1.77 -17.02
C GLU A 277 -22.44 2.30 -17.06
N ASP A 278 -23.32 1.55 -17.72
CA ASP A 278 -24.77 1.81 -17.77
C ASP A 278 -25.50 1.51 -16.44
N GLY A 279 -24.78 1.07 -15.42
CA GLY A 279 -25.30 0.71 -14.10
C GLY A 279 -25.86 -0.71 -14.00
N SER A 280 -25.85 -1.49 -15.08
CA SER A 280 -26.32 -2.88 -15.07
C SER A 280 -25.38 -3.80 -14.28
N PHE A 281 -25.93 -4.89 -13.74
CA PHE A 281 -25.18 -5.95 -13.08
C PHE A 281 -24.93 -7.10 -14.04
N SER A 282 -23.67 -7.49 -14.25
CA SER A 282 -23.28 -8.44 -15.29
C SER A 282 -22.15 -9.39 -14.85
N GLU A 283 -22.46 -10.68 -14.79
CA GLU A 283 -21.47 -11.75 -14.61
C GLU A 283 -20.58 -11.92 -15.86
N GLU A 284 -21.14 -11.72 -17.05
CA GLU A 284 -20.38 -11.67 -18.31
C GLU A 284 -19.38 -10.49 -18.30
N GLY A 285 -19.73 -9.41 -17.62
CA GLY A 285 -18.82 -8.32 -17.30
C GLY A 285 -17.60 -8.77 -16.49
N ILE A 286 -17.77 -9.70 -15.55
CA ILE A 286 -16.67 -10.29 -14.77
C ILE A 286 -15.83 -11.22 -15.68
N GLU A 287 -16.49 -12.11 -16.43
CA GLU A 287 -15.82 -13.08 -17.31
C GLU A 287 -15.00 -12.38 -18.40
N SER A 288 -15.56 -11.34 -19.04
CA SER A 288 -14.84 -10.55 -20.06
C SER A 288 -13.63 -9.78 -19.52
N LEU A 289 -13.65 -9.36 -18.25
CA LEU A 289 -12.54 -8.67 -17.60
C LEU A 289 -11.43 -9.66 -17.21
N THR A 290 -11.81 -10.64 -16.40
CA THR A 290 -10.91 -11.53 -15.68
C THR A 290 -10.54 -12.76 -16.50
N GLY A 291 -11.29 -13.08 -17.55
CA GLY A 291 -11.19 -14.35 -18.27
C GLY A 291 -11.60 -15.56 -17.43
N ILE A 292 -12.17 -15.37 -16.24
CA ILE A 292 -12.67 -16.44 -15.37
C ILE A 292 -14.19 -16.29 -15.26
N ARG A 293 -14.92 -17.37 -15.53
CA ARG A 293 -16.36 -17.40 -15.28
C ARG A 293 -16.65 -17.34 -13.79
N VAL A 294 -17.34 -16.29 -13.36
CA VAL A 294 -17.73 -16.05 -11.96
C VAL A 294 -19.24 -15.91 -11.89
N ARG A 295 -19.84 -16.58 -10.91
CA ARG A 295 -21.27 -16.51 -10.60
C ARG A 295 -21.51 -15.84 -9.27
N HIS A 296 -22.72 -15.34 -9.06
CA HIS A 296 -23.16 -14.80 -7.79
C HIS A 296 -24.45 -15.43 -7.28
N VAL A 297 -24.60 -15.45 -5.96
CA VAL A 297 -25.82 -15.88 -5.29
C VAL A 297 -26.16 -14.91 -4.16
N ARG A 298 -27.44 -14.54 -4.08
CA ARG A 298 -27.99 -13.69 -3.02
C ARG A 298 -28.14 -14.51 -1.74
N ARG A 299 -27.10 -14.53 -0.90
CA ARG A 299 -27.14 -15.13 0.44
C ARG A 299 -26.24 -14.33 1.37
N LYS A 300 -26.66 -14.20 2.63
CA LYS A 300 -25.86 -13.55 3.68
C LYS A 300 -24.93 -14.57 4.32
N VAL A 301 -23.62 -14.41 4.12
CA VAL A 301 -22.61 -15.36 4.59
C VAL A 301 -21.43 -14.64 5.23
N LYS A 302 -20.92 -15.19 6.34
CA LYS A 302 -19.62 -14.80 6.88
C LYS A 302 -18.55 -15.38 5.96
N LEU A 303 -17.98 -14.56 5.10
CA LEU A 303 -17.00 -15.04 4.12
C LEU A 303 -15.75 -15.52 4.83
N GLY A 304 -15.34 -16.73 4.52
CA GLY A 304 -14.01 -17.26 4.80
C GLY A 304 -13.55 -18.12 3.63
N LEU A 305 -12.30 -18.57 3.67
CA LEU A 305 -11.72 -19.42 2.66
C LEU A 305 -10.77 -20.46 3.27
N ASP A 306 -10.97 -21.72 2.90
CA ASP A 306 -10.03 -22.80 3.17
C ASP A 306 -9.23 -23.13 1.91
N VAL A 307 -7.92 -23.33 2.08
CA VAL A 307 -7.04 -23.77 0.99
C VAL A 307 -7.34 -25.24 0.65
N ALA A 308 -7.52 -25.55 -0.63
CA ALA A 308 -7.98 -26.85 -1.11
C ALA A 308 -6.95 -27.59 -1.99
N ASN A 309 -6.19 -26.88 -2.84
CA ASN A 309 -5.12 -27.46 -3.65
C ASN A 309 -3.77 -27.05 -3.04
N LEU A 310 -2.92 -28.02 -2.72
CA LEU A 310 -1.63 -27.80 -2.05
C LEU A 310 -0.42 -27.93 -2.97
N ASP A 311 -0.63 -28.38 -4.21
CA ASP A 311 0.44 -28.62 -5.19
C ASP A 311 0.77 -27.34 -5.98
N HIS A 312 -0.14 -26.37 -5.99
CA HIS A 312 0.07 -25.12 -6.71
C HIS A 312 1.01 -24.16 -5.95
N PRO A 313 1.96 -23.46 -6.62
CA PRO A 313 2.89 -22.54 -5.95
C PRO A 313 2.23 -21.43 -5.12
N ILE A 314 1.05 -20.95 -5.54
CA ILE A 314 0.27 -19.93 -4.83
C ILE A 314 -0.14 -20.39 -3.41
N THR A 315 -0.38 -21.68 -3.22
CA THR A 315 -0.90 -22.26 -1.97
C THR A 315 0.15 -23.02 -1.17
N ALA A 316 1.41 -23.02 -1.62
CA ALA A 316 2.51 -23.69 -0.96
C ALA A 316 2.65 -23.24 0.51
N GLY A 317 2.66 -24.20 1.44
CA GLY A 317 2.83 -23.94 2.88
C GLY A 317 1.58 -23.43 3.60
N LEU A 318 0.42 -23.38 2.94
CA LEU A 318 -0.84 -22.90 3.53
C LEU A 318 -1.79 -24.05 3.95
N GLN A 319 -1.26 -25.25 4.19
CA GLN A 319 -2.03 -26.42 4.60
C GLN A 319 -2.83 -26.15 5.87
N GLY A 320 -4.13 -26.46 5.84
CA GLY A 320 -5.03 -26.32 7.00
C GLY A 320 -5.22 -24.88 7.48
N LYS A 321 -4.83 -23.87 6.69
CA LYS A 321 -5.04 -22.47 7.03
C LYS A 321 -6.42 -22.02 6.56
N HIS A 322 -7.19 -21.51 7.51
CA HIS A 322 -8.41 -20.76 7.28
C HIS A 322 -8.09 -19.27 7.12
N ILE A 323 -8.68 -18.64 6.11
CA ILE A 323 -8.55 -17.20 5.85
C ILE A 323 -9.91 -16.56 6.09
N GLU A 324 -10.00 -15.76 7.15
CA GLU A 324 -11.18 -14.94 7.43
C GLU A 324 -11.35 -13.88 6.34
N GLY A 325 -12.55 -13.78 5.79
CA GLY A 325 -12.82 -13.05 4.56
C GLY A 325 -13.74 -11.85 4.70
N SER A 326 -14.23 -11.53 5.91
CA SER A 326 -14.99 -10.31 6.17
C SER A 326 -14.62 -9.67 7.52
N TRP A 327 -14.82 -8.36 7.64
CA TRP A 327 -14.52 -7.63 8.88
C TRP A 327 -15.33 -8.17 10.06
N LYS A 328 -14.67 -8.52 11.17
CA LYS A 328 -15.29 -9.04 12.40
C LYS A 328 -16.31 -10.16 12.15
N ASN A 329 -16.12 -10.94 11.09
CA ASN A 329 -17.03 -12.00 10.64
C ASN A 329 -18.47 -11.50 10.45
N HIS A 330 -18.64 -10.25 10.01
CA HIS A 330 -19.94 -9.73 9.58
C HIS A 330 -20.36 -10.38 8.25
N PRO A 331 -21.64 -10.70 8.07
CA PRO A 331 -22.11 -11.35 6.85
C PRO A 331 -22.08 -10.40 5.65
N VAL A 332 -21.79 -10.96 4.48
CA VAL A 332 -21.71 -10.31 3.16
C VAL A 332 -22.80 -10.88 2.25
N ASP A 333 -23.38 -10.04 1.40
CA ASP A 333 -24.35 -10.39 0.34
C ASP A 333 -24.19 -9.39 -0.83
N PRO A 334 -24.04 -9.86 -2.09
CA PRO A 334 -24.07 -11.26 -2.51
C PRO A 334 -22.76 -12.01 -2.28
N VAL A 335 -22.79 -13.33 -2.45
CA VAL A 335 -21.58 -14.15 -2.50
C VAL A 335 -21.22 -14.41 -3.96
N PHE A 336 -19.94 -14.23 -4.30
CA PHE A 336 -19.40 -14.54 -5.63
C PHE A 336 -18.48 -15.75 -5.55
N PHE A 337 -18.40 -16.54 -6.61
CA PHE A 337 -17.55 -17.73 -6.69
C PHE A 337 -17.19 -18.06 -8.14
N ALA A 338 -16.04 -18.68 -8.35
CA ALA A 338 -15.64 -19.16 -9.67
C ALA A 338 -16.47 -20.39 -10.07
N ASP A 339 -16.93 -20.41 -11.31
CA ASP A 339 -17.65 -21.51 -11.95
C ASP A 339 -17.08 -21.72 -13.36
N ASP A 340 -15.76 -21.88 -13.43
CA ASP A 340 -15.01 -21.98 -14.68
C ASP A 340 -14.28 -23.34 -14.75
N PRO A 341 -14.68 -24.24 -15.68
CA PRO A 341 -14.02 -25.53 -15.82
C PRO A 341 -12.58 -25.42 -16.36
N SER A 342 -12.19 -24.27 -16.92
CA SER A 342 -10.82 -24.01 -17.39
C SER A 342 -9.91 -23.42 -16.30
N ALA A 343 -10.47 -23.06 -15.14
CA ALA A 343 -9.70 -22.54 -14.02
C ALA A 343 -9.36 -23.66 -13.02
N THR A 344 -8.14 -23.61 -12.49
CA THR A 344 -7.73 -24.50 -11.39
C THR A 344 -8.21 -23.90 -10.07
N VAL A 345 -9.04 -24.63 -9.34
CA VAL A 345 -9.52 -24.23 -8.00
C VAL A 345 -8.42 -24.49 -6.97
N LEU A 346 -8.03 -23.45 -6.24
CA LEU A 346 -7.00 -23.48 -5.22
C LEU A 346 -7.54 -23.41 -3.79
N GLY A 347 -8.74 -22.83 -3.62
CA GLY A 347 -9.37 -22.67 -2.32
C GLY A 347 -10.89 -22.57 -2.44
N ARG A 348 -11.58 -22.93 -1.36
CA ARG A 348 -13.04 -23.02 -1.30
C ARG A 348 -13.57 -22.08 -0.23
N LEU A 349 -14.68 -21.41 -0.55
CA LEU A 349 -15.39 -20.56 0.38
C LEU A 349 -15.97 -21.37 1.52
N THR A 350 -15.95 -20.77 2.70
CA THR A 350 -16.59 -21.28 3.89
C THR A 350 -17.55 -20.24 4.45
N PRO A 351 -18.77 -20.62 4.85
CA PRO A 351 -19.46 -21.86 4.49
C PRO A 351 -19.79 -21.92 2.99
N GLY A 352 -20.02 -23.14 2.48
CA GLY A 352 -20.60 -23.37 1.14
C GLY A 352 -19.77 -24.28 0.24
N GLY A 353 -18.44 -24.24 0.33
CA GLY A 353 -17.54 -25.07 -0.48
C GLY A 353 -17.37 -24.60 -1.93
N ASP A 354 -18.03 -23.51 -2.32
CA ASP A 354 -17.93 -22.90 -3.65
C ASP A 354 -16.47 -22.45 -3.94
N ALA A 355 -16.04 -22.44 -5.20
CA ALA A 355 -14.64 -22.11 -5.54
C ALA A 355 -14.34 -20.62 -5.27
N GLY A 356 -13.59 -20.36 -4.19
CA GLY A 356 -13.31 -19.02 -3.70
C GLY A 356 -11.93 -18.47 -4.06
N LEU A 357 -11.01 -19.34 -4.43
CA LEU A 357 -9.72 -18.98 -5.01
C LEU A 357 -9.50 -19.85 -6.23
N ALA A 358 -9.34 -19.24 -7.41
CA ALA A 358 -9.13 -19.94 -8.66
C ALA A 358 -8.07 -19.22 -9.50
N VAL A 359 -7.30 -19.99 -10.26
CA VAL A 359 -6.30 -19.46 -11.19
C VAL A 359 -6.56 -19.98 -12.60
N ARG A 360 -6.42 -19.10 -13.59
CA ARG A 360 -6.40 -19.45 -15.01
C ARG A 360 -5.14 -18.89 -15.64
N GLU A 361 -4.38 -19.75 -16.28
CA GLU A 361 -3.17 -19.40 -17.02
C GLU A 361 -3.52 -19.23 -18.50
N PHE A 362 -3.23 -18.06 -19.04
CA PHE A 362 -3.28 -17.78 -20.48
C PHE A 362 -1.86 -17.77 -21.03
N ASP A 363 -1.73 -17.70 -22.35
CA ASP A 363 -0.43 -17.71 -23.03
C ASP A 363 0.51 -16.60 -22.50
N ASP A 364 -0.02 -15.38 -22.33
CA ASP A 364 0.79 -14.19 -22.09
C ASP A 364 0.57 -13.55 -20.70
N TRP A 365 -0.33 -14.10 -19.89
CA TRP A 365 -0.71 -13.57 -18.57
C TRP A 365 -1.46 -14.61 -17.73
N ARG A 366 -1.67 -14.32 -16.44
CA ARG A 366 -2.38 -15.19 -15.51
C ARG A 366 -3.42 -14.40 -14.75
N SER A 367 -4.59 -15.00 -14.59
CA SER A 367 -5.71 -14.43 -13.86
C SER A 367 -5.94 -15.23 -12.59
N VAL A 368 -5.98 -14.55 -11.45
CA VAL A 368 -6.31 -15.14 -10.15
C VAL A 368 -7.57 -14.47 -9.64
N TYR A 369 -8.64 -15.24 -9.50
CA TYR A 369 -9.87 -14.77 -8.89
C TYR A 369 -9.89 -15.14 -7.41
N PHE A 370 -10.21 -14.17 -6.55
CA PHE A 370 -10.31 -14.35 -5.11
C PHE A 370 -11.59 -13.74 -4.55
N ALA A 371 -12.53 -14.59 -4.14
CA ALA A 371 -13.86 -14.20 -3.67
C ALA A 371 -13.87 -13.61 -2.25
N SER A 372 -12.85 -13.93 -1.43
CA SER A 372 -12.70 -13.41 -0.07
C SER A 372 -12.23 -11.95 -0.09
N ALA A 373 -12.63 -11.15 0.91
CA ALA A 373 -12.24 -9.74 1.01
C ALA A 373 -10.89 -9.53 1.73
N SER A 374 -10.20 -10.62 2.10
CA SER A 374 -8.92 -10.55 2.80
C SER A 374 -8.01 -11.72 2.43
N MET A 375 -6.69 -11.48 2.43
CA MET A 375 -5.65 -12.50 2.22
C MET A 375 -4.60 -12.43 3.34
N THR A 376 -3.84 -13.50 3.55
CA THR A 376 -2.72 -13.52 4.51
C THR A 376 -1.44 -12.98 3.88
N PRO A 377 -0.47 -12.46 4.68
CA PRO A 377 0.87 -12.09 4.17
C PRO A 377 1.56 -13.24 3.43
N ALA A 378 1.41 -14.48 3.92
CA ALA A 378 1.97 -15.67 3.29
C ALA A 378 1.35 -15.97 1.91
N LEU A 379 0.02 -15.83 1.76
CA LEU A 379 -0.64 -15.98 0.47
C LEU A 379 -0.18 -14.89 -0.51
N PHE A 380 -0.05 -13.64 -0.06
CA PHE A 380 0.47 -12.56 -0.90
C PHE A 380 1.91 -12.84 -1.36
N ARG A 381 2.79 -13.30 -0.46
CA ARG A 381 4.16 -13.71 -0.83
C ARG A 381 4.17 -14.78 -1.90
N ASN A 382 3.28 -15.77 -1.81
CA ASN A 382 3.23 -16.84 -2.81
C ASN A 382 2.72 -16.32 -4.15
N LEU A 383 1.73 -15.42 -4.18
CA LEU A 383 1.31 -14.72 -5.39
C LEU A 383 2.46 -13.89 -5.99
N ALA A 384 3.21 -13.19 -5.15
CA ALA A 384 4.38 -12.41 -5.56
C ALA A 384 5.46 -13.30 -6.18
N ARG A 385 5.81 -14.44 -5.56
CA ARG A 385 6.77 -15.41 -6.14
C ARG A 385 6.26 -16.00 -7.45
N TYR A 386 4.99 -16.37 -7.50
CA TYR A 386 4.36 -16.90 -8.70
C TYR A 386 4.39 -15.89 -9.87
N ALA A 387 4.25 -14.60 -9.58
CA ALA A 387 4.42 -13.51 -10.53
C ALA A 387 5.90 -13.20 -10.88
N GLY A 388 6.88 -13.76 -10.15
CA GLY A 388 8.30 -13.44 -10.30
C GLY A 388 8.73 -12.13 -9.63
N CYS A 389 7.96 -11.62 -8.67
CA CYS A 389 8.34 -10.51 -7.80
C CYS A 389 9.43 -10.94 -6.81
N HIS A 390 10.34 -10.03 -6.46
CA HIS A 390 11.32 -10.25 -5.40
C HIS A 390 10.66 -10.25 -4.01
N VAL A 391 10.97 -11.24 -3.19
CA VAL A 391 10.52 -11.34 -1.78
C VAL A 391 11.72 -11.12 -0.87
N TYR A 392 11.69 -10.04 -0.09
CA TYR A 392 12.80 -9.65 0.78
C TYR A 392 12.81 -10.41 2.10
N SER A 393 11.64 -10.60 2.72
CA SER A 393 11.54 -11.26 4.03
C SER A 393 10.32 -12.19 4.09
N THR A 394 10.37 -13.15 5.01
CA THR A 394 9.31 -14.13 5.27
C THR A 394 8.87 -14.17 6.73
N THR A 395 9.38 -13.26 7.57
CA THR A 395 9.19 -13.28 9.04
C THR A 395 7.95 -12.55 9.53
N ASP A 396 7.10 -12.06 8.62
CA ASP A 396 5.85 -11.33 8.90
C ASP A 396 6.02 -10.02 9.73
N ASP A 397 7.25 -9.53 9.83
CA ASP A 397 7.55 -8.19 10.35
C ASP A 397 7.12 -7.11 9.35
N VAL A 398 6.87 -5.92 9.87
CA VAL A 398 6.54 -4.76 9.05
C VAL A 398 7.75 -4.41 8.21
N PHE A 399 7.58 -4.35 6.89
CA PHE A 399 8.68 -4.25 5.95
C PHE A 399 8.38 -3.24 4.84
N ASN A 400 9.36 -2.42 4.50
CA ASN A 400 9.30 -1.53 3.34
C ASN A 400 10.71 -1.33 2.75
N ALA A 401 10.80 -1.10 1.45
CA ALA A 401 12.08 -0.87 0.80
C ALA A 401 11.95 -0.08 -0.50
N ASN A 402 13.06 0.54 -0.89
CA ASN A 402 13.30 1.06 -2.24
C ASN A 402 14.73 0.68 -2.68
N SER A 403 15.24 1.29 -3.75
CA SER A 403 16.57 0.94 -4.26
C SER A 403 17.75 1.37 -3.36
N ARG A 404 17.49 2.13 -2.29
CA ARG A 404 18.52 2.71 -1.41
C ARG A 404 18.32 2.39 0.07
N TYR A 405 17.10 2.14 0.52
CA TYR A 405 16.80 1.87 1.92
C TYR A 405 15.91 0.66 2.09
N VAL A 406 16.18 -0.11 3.13
CA VAL A 406 15.30 -1.17 3.63
C VAL A 406 14.98 -0.87 5.09
N MET A 407 13.69 -0.90 5.43
CA MET A 407 13.21 -0.79 6.80
C MET A 407 12.51 -2.08 7.21
N MET A 408 12.83 -2.55 8.41
CA MET A 408 12.09 -3.61 9.10
C MET A 408 11.74 -3.15 10.52
N HIS A 409 10.46 -3.15 10.86
CA HIS A 409 9.97 -2.90 12.21
C HIS A 409 9.49 -4.22 12.82
N ILE A 410 10.11 -4.60 13.93
CA ILE A 410 10.08 -5.96 14.47
C ILE A 410 8.74 -6.24 15.13
N SER A 411 8.03 -7.23 14.61
CA SER A 411 6.77 -7.74 15.14
C SER A 411 6.95 -9.01 15.95
N THR A 412 8.03 -9.76 15.70
CA THR A 412 8.40 -10.95 16.48
C THR A 412 9.89 -10.93 16.77
N ALA A 413 10.31 -11.25 18.00
CA ALA A 413 11.74 -11.38 18.30
C ALA A 413 12.35 -12.64 17.65
N GLY A 414 13.68 -12.67 17.55
CA GLY A 414 14.45 -13.79 17.01
C GLY A 414 15.08 -13.51 15.64
N PRO A 415 15.56 -14.55 14.94
CA PRO A 415 16.37 -14.40 13.75
C PRO A 415 15.59 -13.75 12.60
N LYS A 416 16.22 -12.77 11.95
CA LYS A 416 15.70 -12.04 10.80
C LYS A 416 16.63 -12.20 9.61
N GLU A 417 16.01 -12.37 8.44
CA GLU A 417 16.68 -12.39 7.15
C GLU A 417 16.02 -11.40 6.20
N ILE A 418 16.85 -10.64 5.49
CA ILE A 418 16.45 -9.79 4.37
C ILE A 418 17.27 -10.22 3.15
N VAL A 419 16.61 -10.80 2.15
CA VAL A 419 17.20 -11.13 0.85
C VAL A 419 17.19 -9.90 -0.04
N LEU A 420 18.36 -9.47 -0.51
CA LEU A 420 18.52 -8.29 -1.36
C LEU A 420 18.32 -8.64 -2.84
N PRO A 421 17.80 -7.72 -3.67
CA PRO A 421 17.54 -7.96 -5.10
C PRO A 421 18.82 -7.96 -5.96
N GLY A 422 19.98 -7.81 -5.31
CA GLY A 422 21.28 -7.62 -5.94
C GLY A 422 22.38 -7.66 -4.89
N THR A 423 23.54 -7.13 -5.25
CA THR A 423 24.73 -7.10 -4.40
C THR A 423 25.00 -5.67 -3.93
N TYR A 424 25.08 -5.46 -2.61
CA TYR A 424 25.18 -4.13 -2.01
C TYR A 424 26.20 -4.08 -0.89
N ASP A 425 26.87 -2.95 -0.74
CA ASP A 425 27.47 -2.56 0.53
C ASP A 425 26.35 -2.06 1.45
N VAL A 426 26.28 -2.55 2.69
CA VAL A 426 25.13 -2.30 3.58
C VAL A 426 25.58 -1.55 4.82
N ARG A 427 24.93 -0.44 5.14
CA ARG A 427 25.16 0.35 6.37
C ARG A 427 23.89 0.37 7.23
N ASP A 428 24.03 0.16 8.53
CA ASP A 428 22.98 0.44 9.52
C ASP A 428 23.03 1.93 9.86
N ILE A 429 21.93 2.65 9.61
CA ILE A 429 21.90 4.11 9.75
C ILE A 429 21.84 4.59 11.21
N PHE A 430 21.41 3.72 12.13
CA PHE A 430 21.35 4.04 13.56
C PHE A 430 22.68 3.77 14.24
N ALA A 431 23.30 2.64 13.94
CA ALA A 431 24.64 2.31 14.42
C ALA A 431 25.75 3.08 13.68
N ASP A 432 25.42 3.70 12.55
CA ASP A 432 26.35 4.38 11.63
C ASP A 432 27.53 3.51 11.21
N ARG A 433 27.22 2.24 10.95
CA ARG A 433 28.24 1.19 10.77
C ARG A 433 27.96 0.40 9.51
N LEU A 434 29.02 0.17 8.74
CA LEU A 434 29.00 -0.79 7.65
C LEU A 434 28.79 -2.21 8.21
N ILE A 435 27.68 -2.83 7.83
CA ILE A 435 27.35 -4.22 8.16
C ILE A 435 28.21 -5.18 7.34
N GLY A 436 28.44 -4.86 6.07
CA GLY A 436 29.31 -5.65 5.20
C GLY A 436 29.36 -5.09 3.79
N ARG A 437 30.27 -5.66 2.98
CA ARG A 437 30.43 -5.33 1.56
C ARG A 437 29.96 -6.46 0.66
N GLY A 438 29.37 -6.09 -0.47
CA GLY A 438 28.92 -7.05 -1.47
C GLY A 438 27.95 -8.11 -0.93
N LEU A 439 27.05 -7.70 -0.04
CA LEU A 439 26.04 -8.56 0.54
C LEU A 439 24.88 -8.78 -0.43
N THR A 440 24.37 -10.01 -0.47
CA THR A 440 23.08 -10.37 -1.08
C THR A 440 22.00 -10.64 -0.05
N ARG A 441 22.37 -10.65 1.24
CA ARG A 441 21.49 -10.91 2.38
C ARG A 441 21.94 -10.12 3.60
N ILE A 442 21.00 -9.70 4.43
CA ILE A 442 21.24 -9.14 5.75
C ILE A 442 20.64 -10.11 6.77
N ASN A 443 21.47 -10.59 7.70
CA ASN A 443 21.06 -11.47 8.79
C ASN A 443 21.36 -10.79 10.13
N PHE A 444 20.38 -10.79 11.02
CA PHE A 444 20.53 -10.26 12.37
C PHE A 444 19.54 -10.93 13.32
N ASP A 445 19.80 -10.85 14.62
CA ASP A 445 18.89 -11.35 15.64
C ASP A 445 18.15 -10.18 16.27
N ALA A 446 16.83 -10.16 16.15
CA ALA A 446 16.00 -9.09 16.68
C ALA A 446 15.66 -9.37 18.14
N ALA A 447 16.18 -8.56 19.05
CA ALA A 447 16.04 -8.81 20.48
C ALA A 447 14.60 -8.64 20.98
N ARG A 448 13.84 -7.64 20.47
CA ARG A 448 12.55 -7.26 21.03
C ARG A 448 11.56 -6.78 19.95
N VAL A 449 10.28 -7.00 20.22
CA VAL A 449 9.15 -6.46 19.44
C VAL A 449 9.10 -4.94 19.59
N GLY A 450 8.96 -4.20 18.49
CA GLY A 450 8.93 -2.74 18.45
C GLY A 450 10.25 -2.07 18.10
N ASP A 451 11.35 -2.83 18.05
CA ASP A 451 12.62 -2.29 17.55
C ASP A 451 12.51 -2.04 16.03
N THR A 452 13.17 -0.99 15.52
CA THR A 452 13.21 -0.70 14.08
C THR A 452 14.64 -0.71 13.59
N HIS A 453 14.86 -1.43 12.49
CA HIS A 453 16.13 -1.46 11.77
C HIS A 453 15.96 -0.80 10.41
N ILE A 454 16.88 0.10 10.07
CA ILE A 454 16.93 0.73 8.75
C ILE A 454 18.35 0.57 8.20
N PHE A 455 18.43 -0.03 7.02
CA PHE A 455 19.68 -0.27 6.32
C PHE A 455 19.73 0.56 5.04
N GLU A 456 20.84 1.26 4.83
CA GLU A 456 21.19 1.86 3.56
C GLU A 456 21.87 0.81 2.66
N LEU A 457 21.40 0.71 1.42
CA LEU A 457 21.91 -0.13 0.35
C LEU A 457 22.76 0.71 -0.59
N ILE A 458 24.08 0.57 -0.51
CA ILE A 458 25.03 1.26 -1.38
C ILE A 458 25.31 0.33 -2.57
N PRO A 459 24.90 0.70 -3.81
CA PRO A 459 25.17 -0.14 -4.97
C PRO A 459 26.68 -0.28 -5.18
N ASN A 460 27.13 -1.51 -5.44
CA ASN A 460 28.49 -1.71 -5.91
C ASN A 460 28.57 -1.20 -7.35
N SER A 461 29.20 -0.05 -7.56
CA SER A 461 29.58 0.35 -8.91
C SER A 461 30.38 -0.80 -9.53
N PRO A 462 30.11 -1.20 -10.78
CA PRO A 462 31.07 -2.03 -11.50
C PRO A 462 32.40 -1.27 -11.42
N LYS A 463 33.47 -1.92 -10.94
CA LYS A 463 34.81 -1.37 -11.14
C LYS A 463 34.92 -1.16 -12.64
N GLU A 464 34.97 0.09 -13.09
CA GLU A 464 35.40 0.38 -14.45
C GLU A 464 36.70 -0.39 -14.63
N SER A 465 36.70 -1.31 -15.59
CA SER A 465 37.93 -1.92 -16.07
C SER A 465 38.82 -0.76 -16.46
N ILE A 466 39.87 -0.50 -15.68
CA ILE A 466 40.98 0.34 -16.10
C ILE A 466 41.54 -0.39 -17.31
N VAL A 467 41.07 0.00 -18.50
CA VAL A 467 41.74 -0.33 -19.75
C VAL A 467 43.00 0.50 -19.69
N ASP A 468 44.07 -0.18 -19.26
CA ASP A 468 45.42 0.34 -19.24
C ASP A 468 45.78 0.70 -20.69
N SER A 469 45.58 1.98 -21.06
CA SER A 469 45.94 2.49 -22.38
C SER A 469 47.45 2.71 -22.45
N ASN A 470 48.20 1.61 -22.36
CA ASN A 470 49.60 1.54 -22.74
C ASN A 470 49.69 1.04 -24.19
N HIS A 471 49.33 1.89 -25.14
CA HIS A 471 49.81 1.78 -26.51
C HIS A 471 50.51 3.07 -26.94
N THR A 472 51.79 3.11 -26.57
CA THR A 472 52.93 3.50 -27.38
C THR A 472 52.64 4.10 -28.75
N ASN A 473 53.01 5.38 -28.87
CA ASN A 473 53.61 5.96 -30.07
C ASN A 473 54.58 4.97 -30.75
N ARG A 474 54.41 4.75 -32.06
CA ARG A 474 55.52 4.57 -33.01
C ARG A 474 55.00 4.72 -34.46
N LEU A 475 55.43 5.84 -35.05
CA LEU A 475 55.68 6.18 -36.46
C LEU A 475 54.55 6.05 -37.48
#